data_AF-A0AAW2UTP8-F1
#
_entry.id   AF-A0AAW2UTP8-F1
#
_cell.length_a   1.000
_cell.length_b   1.000
_cell.length_c   1.000
_cell.angle_alpha   90.00
_cell.angle_beta   90.00
_cell.angle_gamma   90.00
#
_symmetry.space_group_name_H-M   'P 1'
#
loop_
_entity.id
_entity.type
_entity.pdbx_description
1 polymer ?
#
loop_
_entity_poly.entity_id
_entity_poly.type
_entity_poly.pdbx_seq_one_letter_code
_entity_poly.pdbx_strand_id
1 'polypeptide(L)'
;MEWTKQQGNAFINMLAWQGDRGPKQTNPNRPNRYSLEFASKAVDHWSGKIISLEICINKLHTLYRRYDTFKRILDDLTFSWNPRTNRVSANNDVRKR
;
A
#
# COMPACT_ATOMS: atom_id res chain seq x y z
N MET A 1 6.16 -18.32 3.06
CA MET A 1 7.03 -17.44 3.86
C MET A 1 6.15 -16.40 4.54
N GLU A 2 6.22 -16.32 5.86
CA GLU A 2 5.48 -15.32 6.62
C GLU A 2 6.30 -14.02 6.69
N TRP A 3 5.70 -12.90 6.30
CA TRP A 3 6.36 -11.59 6.33
C TRP A 3 6.32 -11.03 7.75
N THR A 4 7.45 -10.58 8.27
CA THR A 4 7.47 -9.84 9.53
C THR A 4 6.85 -8.45 9.36
N LYS A 5 6.39 -7.86 10.47
CA LYS A 5 5.88 -6.47 10.48
C LYS A 5 6.94 -5.48 9.97
N GLN A 6 8.20 -5.69 10.33
CA GLN A 6 9.32 -4.86 9.89
C GLN A 6 9.54 -4.94 8.38
N GLN A 7 9.54 -6.14 7.80
CA GLN A 7 9.63 -6.32 6.34
C GLN A 7 8.47 -5.66 5.61
N GLY A 8 7.24 -5.81 6.14
CA GLY A 8 6.05 -5.17 5.58
C GLY A 8 6.16 -3.64 5.59
N ASN A 9 6.60 -3.05 6.71
CA ASN A 9 6.79 -1.61 6.82
C ASN A 9 7.89 -1.10 5.90
N ALA A 10 9.04 -1.79 5.84
CA ALA A 10 10.15 -1.42 4.94
C ALA A 10 9.69 -1.43 3.48
N PHE A 11 8.94 -2.46 3.06
CA PHE A 11 8.40 -2.57 1.72
C PHE A 11 7.44 -1.44 1.37
N ILE A 12 6.45 -1.17 2.24
CA ILE A 12 5.46 -0.10 2.01
C ILE A 12 6.12 1.27 2.00
N ASN A 13 7.02 1.55 2.94
CA ASN A 13 7.72 2.84 3.02
C ASN A 13 8.56 3.11 1.77
N MET A 14 9.21 2.09 1.22
CA MET A 14 10.00 2.24 0.00
C MET A 14 9.13 2.45 -1.23
N LEU A 15 7.99 1.78 -1.31
CA LEU A 15 7.01 2.05 -2.38
C LEU A 15 6.44 3.47 -2.28
N ALA A 16 6.14 3.96 -1.08
CA ALA A 16 5.69 5.34 -0.86
C ALA A 16 6.78 6.35 -1.24
N TRP A 17 8.02 6.10 -0.82
CA TRP A 17 9.17 6.95 -1.18
C TRP A 17 9.38 7.03 -2.70
N GLN A 18 9.24 5.90 -3.40
CA GLN A 18 9.30 5.85 -4.87
C GLN A 18 8.11 6.55 -5.53
N GLY A 19 6.92 6.53 -4.91
CA GLY A 19 5.76 7.29 -5.39
C GLY A 19 5.96 8.81 -5.28
N ASP A 20 6.59 9.27 -4.20
CA ASP A 20 6.81 10.69 -3.92
C ASP A 20 8.03 11.28 -4.66
N ARG A 21 9.13 10.52 -4.74
CA ARG A 21 10.44 11.01 -5.24
C ARG A 21 10.95 10.28 -6.46
N GLY A 22 10.35 9.15 -6.82
CA GLY A 22 10.77 8.35 -7.95
C GLY A 22 10.25 8.90 -9.29
N PRO A 23 10.57 8.20 -10.39
CA PRO A 23 10.04 8.54 -11.70
C PRO A 23 8.50 8.54 -11.67
N LYS A 24 7.88 9.53 -12.33
CA LYS A 24 6.41 9.60 -12.44
C LYS A 24 5.88 8.27 -12.96
N GLN A 25 5.05 7.63 -12.15
CA GLN A 25 4.39 6.40 -12.53
C GLN A 25 3.19 6.74 -13.43
N THR A 26 3.00 5.96 -14.50
CA THR A 26 1.86 6.10 -15.40
C THR A 26 0.53 5.84 -14.66
N ASN A 27 0.57 5.01 -13.62
CA ASN A 27 -0.58 4.75 -12.75
C ASN A 27 -0.15 4.92 -11.28
N PRO A 28 -0.69 5.93 -10.56
CA PRO A 28 -0.33 6.18 -9.16
C PRO A 28 -0.77 5.05 -8.22
N ASN A 29 -1.72 4.22 -8.65
CA ASN A 29 -2.22 3.09 -7.86
C ASN A 29 -1.48 1.79 -8.14
N ARG A 30 -0.50 1.78 -9.07
CA ARG A 30 0.26 0.57 -9.41
C ARG A 30 1.74 0.89 -9.55
N PRO A 31 2.58 0.47 -8.59
CA PRO A 31 4.00 0.69 -8.71
C PRO A 31 4.54 -0.01 -9.95
N ASN A 32 5.38 0.70 -10.71
CA ASN A 32 6.02 0.14 -11.88
C ASN A 32 7.07 -0.91 -11.45
N ARG A 33 7.55 -1.69 -12.43
CA ARG A 33 8.53 -2.75 -12.18
C ARG A 33 9.80 -2.24 -11.48
N TYR A 34 10.28 -1.06 -11.85
CA TYR A 34 11.46 -0.44 -11.23
C TYR A 34 11.24 -0.15 -9.74
N SER A 35 10.12 0.45 -9.37
CA SER A 35 9.78 0.74 -7.98
C SER A 35 9.62 -0.55 -7.16
N LEU A 36 9.08 -1.61 -7.75
CA LEU A 36 8.98 -2.93 -7.11
C LEU A 36 10.35 -3.58 -6.88
N GLU A 37 11.23 -3.56 -7.88
CA GLU A 37 12.60 -4.08 -7.76
C GLU A 37 13.41 -3.30 -6.72
N PHE A 38 13.25 -1.98 -6.68
CA PHE A 38 13.89 -1.14 -5.66
C PHE A 38 13.39 -1.47 -4.25
N ALA A 39 12.06 -1.58 -4.07
CA ALA A 39 11.48 -1.94 -2.78
C ALA A 39 11.88 -3.36 -2.35
N SER A 40 11.99 -4.32 -3.29
CA SER A 40 12.48 -5.69 -3.03
C SER A 40 13.89 -5.65 -2.47
N LYS A 41 14.82 -4.96 -3.14
CA LYS A 41 16.21 -4.83 -2.67
C LYS A 41 16.33 -4.17 -1.30
N ALA A 42 15.47 -3.20 -1.01
CA ALA A 42 15.46 -2.54 0.29
C ALA A 42 15.01 -3.49 1.40
N VAL A 43 14.02 -4.35 1.13
CA VAL A 43 13.58 -5.40 2.07
C VAL A 43 14.67 -6.46 2.24
N ASP A 44 15.38 -6.81 1.16
CA ASP A 44 16.50 -7.76 1.22
C ASP A 44 17.61 -7.26 2.15
N HIS A 45 18.02 -6.00 1.94
CA HIS A 45 19.02 -5.33 2.75
C HIS A 45 18.60 -5.25 4.22
N TRP A 46 17.34 -4.92 4.50
CA TRP A 46 16.83 -4.81 5.87
C TRP A 46 16.66 -6.14 6.59
N SER A 47 16.33 -7.21 5.86
CA SER A 47 16.03 -8.51 6.46
C SER A 47 17.16 -9.51 6.42
N GLY A 48 18.24 -9.21 5.68
CA GLY A 48 19.36 -10.13 5.44
C GLY A 48 18.94 -11.37 4.65
N LYS A 49 17.76 -11.35 4.01
CA LYS A 49 17.18 -12.46 3.26
C LYS A 49 16.85 -12.00 1.86
N ILE A 50 17.22 -12.79 0.86
CA ILE A 50 16.84 -12.52 -0.53
C ILE A 50 15.36 -12.86 -0.67
N ILE A 51 14.53 -11.85 -0.91
CA ILE A 51 13.12 -11.96 -1.25
C ILE A 51 12.98 -11.77 -2.75
N SER A 52 12.38 -12.75 -3.42
CA SER A 52 12.14 -12.62 -4.85
C SER A 52 11.11 -11.53 -5.15
N LEU A 53 11.27 -10.88 -6.31
CA LEU A 53 10.33 -9.89 -6.80
C LEU A 53 8.90 -10.44 -6.87
N GLU A 54 8.74 -11.72 -7.22
CA GLU A 54 7.45 -12.40 -7.27
C GLU A 54 6.77 -12.46 -5.89
N ILE A 55 7.53 -12.73 -4.82
CA ILE A 55 7.00 -12.71 -3.45
C ILE A 55 6.54 -11.30 -3.07
N CYS A 56 7.29 -10.25 -3.47
CA CYS A 56 6.88 -8.86 -3.29
C CYS A 56 5.60 -8.51 -4.07
N ILE A 57 5.46 -8.96 -5.31
CA ILE A 57 4.24 -8.77 -6.13
C ILE A 57 3.04 -9.44 -5.45
N ASN A 58 3.18 -10.69 -5.01
CA ASN A 58 2.12 -11.41 -4.30
C ASN A 58 1.73 -10.72 -3.00
N LYS A 59 2.71 -10.17 -2.26
CA LYS A 59 2.46 -9.38 -1.06
C LYS A 59 1.67 -8.11 -1.38
N LEU A 60 2.04 -7.41 -2.44
CA LEU A 60 1.35 -6.20 -2.89
C LEU A 60 -0.10 -6.49 -3.29
N HIS A 61 -0.35 -7.54 -4.07
CA HIS A 61 -1.71 -7.97 -4.40
C HIS A 61 -2.55 -8.28 -3.15
N THR A 62 -1.94 -8.92 -2.15
CA THR A 62 -2.60 -9.20 -0.86
C THR A 62 -2.97 -7.90 -0.13
N LEU A 63 -2.07 -6.91 -0.13
CA LEU A 63 -2.31 -5.61 0.49
C LEU A 63 -3.44 -4.85 -0.22
N TYR A 64 -3.49 -4.87 -1.56
CA TYR A 64 -4.60 -4.25 -2.30
C TYR A 64 -5.94 -4.87 -1.94
N ARG A 65 -6.06 -6.20 -1.92
CA ARG A 65 -7.32 -6.86 -1.52
C ARG A 65 -7.76 -6.48 -0.10
N ARG A 66 -6.81 -6.41 0.83
CA ARG A 66 -7.10 -5.99 2.22
C ARG A 66 -7.55 -4.53 2.28
N TYR A 67 -6.90 -3.66 1.51
CA TYR A 67 -7.28 -2.25 1.42
C TYR A 67 -8.67 -2.06 0.81
N ASP A 68 -8.99 -2.79 -0.26
CA ASP A 68 -10.32 -2.78 -0.86
C ASP A 68 -11.39 -3.31 0.09
N THR A 69 -11.06 -4.35 0.86
CA THR A 69 -11.95 -4.86 1.92
C THR A 69 -12.18 -3.81 2.99
N PHE A 70 -11.13 -3.13 3.44
CA PHE A 70 -11.22 -2.05 4.42
C PHE A 70 -12.06 -0.87 3.92
N LYS A 71 -11.88 -0.48 2.65
CA LYS A 71 -12.72 0.55 2.01
C LYS A 71 -14.21 0.18 2.03
N ARG A 72 -14.55 -1.05 1.64
CA ARG A 72 -15.95 -1.52 1.68
C ARG A 72 -16.54 -1.45 3.07
N ILE A 73 -15.78 -1.88 4.09
CA ILE A 73 -16.21 -1.78 5.50
C ILE A 73 -16.46 -0.32 5.90
N LEU A 74 -15.57 0.60 5.50
CA LEU A 74 -15.79 2.02 5.77
C LEU A 74 -17.05 2.53 5.06
N ASP A 75 -17.21 2.22 3.78
CA ASP A 75 -18.37 2.65 2.98
C ASP A 75 -19.69 2.13 3.58
N ASP A 76 -19.73 0.84 3.98
CA ASP A 76 -20.88 0.21 4.65
C ASP A 76 -21.24 0.93 5.97
N LEU A 77 -20.21 1.42 6.69
CA LEU A 77 -20.38 2.16 7.93
C LEU A 77 -20.59 3.67 7.71
N THR A 78 -20.81 4.13 6.48
CA THR A 78 -20.93 5.55 6.11
C THR A 78 -19.69 6.37 6.47
N PHE A 79 -18.50 5.79 6.34
CA PHE A 79 -17.23 6.49 6.48
C PHE A 79 -16.44 6.43 5.16
N SER A 80 -15.53 7.39 4.97
CA SER A 80 -14.60 7.39 3.85
C SER A 80 -13.17 7.66 4.34
N TRP A 81 -12.20 7.04 3.68
CA TRP A 81 -10.78 7.32 3.92
C TRP A 81 -10.34 8.54 3.11
N ASN A 82 -9.82 9.57 3.78
CA ASN A 82 -9.20 10.72 3.13
C ASN A 82 -7.68 10.53 3.02
N PRO A 83 -7.15 10.25 1.82
CA PRO A 83 -5.71 10.01 1.63
C PRO A 83 -4.85 11.26 1.82
N ARG A 84 -5.42 12.48 1.76
CA ARG A 84 -4.65 13.72 1.97
C ARG A 84 -4.39 14.01 3.45
N THR A 85 -5.32 13.61 4.31
CA THR A 85 -5.24 13.89 5.76
C THR A 85 -4.93 12.65 6.58
N ASN A 86 -4.86 11.47 5.95
CA ASN A 86 -4.73 10.16 6.61
C ASN A 86 -5.77 9.96 7.72
N ARG A 87 -7.01 10.39 7.48
CA ARG A 87 -8.11 10.31 8.44
C ARG A 87 -9.32 9.64 7.82
N VAL A 88 -10.09 8.95 8.67
CA VAL A 88 -11.43 8.46 8.36
C VAL A 88 -12.41 9.59 8.68
N SER A 89 -13.26 9.93 7.72
CA SER A 89 -14.33 10.92 7.88
C SER A 89 -15.68 10.23 7.79
N ALA A 90 -16.64 10.60 8.61
CA ALA A 90 -18.02 10.21 8.38
C ALA A 90 -18.50 10.87 7.08
N ASN A 91 -19.14 10.09 6.21
CA ASN A 91 -19.94 10.58 5.10
C ASN A 91 -21.19 11.22 5.72
N ASN A 92 -21.05 12.46 6.17
CA ASN A 92 -22.14 13.27 6.74
C ASN A 92 -23.16 13.70 5.68
N ASP A 93 -23.42 12.87 4.68
CA ASP A 93 -24.59 12.99 3.81
C ASP A 93 -25.82 12.50 4.59
N VAL A 94 -26.05 13.16 5.73
CA VAL A 94 -27.31 13.12 6.44
C VAL A 94 -28.28 13.83 5.50
N ARG A 95 -28.91 13.07 4.60
CA ARG A 95 -30.13 13.50 3.95
C ARG A 95 -31.10 13.85 5.07
N LYS A 96 -31.21 15.15 5.35
CA LYS A 96 -32.35 15.74 6.05
C LYS A 96 -33.59 15.21 5.34
N ARG A 97 -34.27 14.25 5.95
CA ARG A 97 -35.66 13.95 5.68
C ARG A 97 -36.48 14.61 6.77
#